data_AF-A0A662J2D1-F1
#
_entry.id   AF-A0A662J2D1-F1
#
_cell.length_a   1.000
_cell.length_b   1.000
_cell.length_c   1.000
_cell.angle_alpha   90.00
_cell.angle_beta   90.00
_cell.angle_gamma   90.00
#
_symmetry.space_group_name_H-M   'P 1'
#
loop_
_entity.id
_entity.type
_entity.pdbx_description
1 polymer ?
#
loop_
_entity_poly.entity_id
_entity_poly.type
_entity_poly.pdbx_seq_one_letter_code
_entity_poly.pdbx_strand_id
1 'polypeptide(L)'
;MMEVRRTRIRKISMVIDLQDFLSPPLTLDDHVKLRGATPDPERYRVVEVEVLVCPEDGGVVLVSECAKCPRFIRRYRDEVHCVGSPP
;
A
#
# COMPACT_ATOMS: atom_id res chain seq x y z
N MET A 1 -11.64 14.71 24.84
CA MET A 1 -12.30 14.09 23.66
C MET A 1 -11.20 13.37 22.89
N MET A 2 -11.37 12.07 22.56
CA MET A 2 -10.37 11.37 21.74
C MET A 2 -10.45 11.90 20.31
N GLU A 3 -9.34 12.44 19.81
CA GLU A 3 -9.24 12.87 18.42
C GLU A 3 -9.22 11.64 17.50
N VAL A 4 -10.02 11.66 16.44
CA VAL A 4 -9.99 10.61 15.40
C VAL A 4 -9.25 11.15 14.19
N ARG A 5 -8.04 10.64 13.96
CA ARG A 5 -7.26 10.93 12.76
C ARG A 5 -7.73 10.05 11.61
N ARG A 6 -7.71 10.62 10.41
CA ARG A 6 -8.09 9.93 9.16
C ARG A 6 -6.93 10.04 8.20
N THR A 7 -6.44 8.89 7.74
CA THR A 7 -5.33 8.83 6.79
C THR A 7 -5.78 8.09 5.53
N ARG A 8 -5.39 8.62 4.37
CA ARG A 8 -5.78 8.05 3.08
C ARG A 8 -4.92 6.84 2.74
N ILE A 9 -5.56 5.84 2.15
CA ILE A 9 -4.94 4.66 1.57
C ILE A 9 -4.54 5.02 0.13
N ARG A 10 -3.26 4.81 -0.19
CA ARG A 10 -2.75 4.82 -1.55
C ARG A 10 -2.60 3.38 -2.03
N LYS A 11 -3.08 3.12 -3.24
CA LYS A 11 -2.95 1.84 -3.94
C LYS A 11 -1.80 1.91 -4.93
N ILE A 12 -0.92 0.92 -4.91
CA ILE A 12 0.22 0.80 -5.82
C ILE A 12 0.07 -0.53 -6.56
N SER A 13 -0.11 -0.47 -7.87
CA SER A 13 -0.09 -1.68 -8.71
C SER A 13 1.36 -2.09 -8.94
N MET A 14 1.74 -3.24 -8.40
CA MET A 14 3.07 -3.83 -8.53
C MET A 14 3.04 -5.03 -9.46
N VAL A 15 4.07 -5.17 -10.30
CA VAL A 15 4.28 -6.28 -11.23
C VAL A 15 5.36 -7.19 -10.65
N ILE A 16 5.02 -8.46 -10.45
CA ILE A 16 5.90 -9.51 -9.93
C ILE A 16 6.21 -10.47 -11.07
N ASP A 17 7.49 -10.78 -11.30
CA ASP A 17 7.91 -11.83 -12.23
C ASP A 17 7.82 -13.19 -11.53
N LEU A 18 7.08 -14.13 -12.13
CA LEU A 18 6.89 -15.48 -11.59
C LEU A 18 7.94 -16.47 -12.09
N GLN A 19 8.77 -16.06 -13.05
CA GLN A 19 9.83 -16.89 -13.65
C GLN A 19 11.23 -16.44 -13.23
N ASP A 20 11.41 -15.16 -12.87
CA ASP A 20 12.66 -14.61 -12.33
C ASP A 20 12.46 -14.01 -10.92
N PHE A 21 12.70 -14.83 -9.89
CA PHE A 21 12.56 -14.45 -8.49
C PHE A 21 13.62 -13.46 -7.97
N LEU A 22 14.68 -13.22 -8.75
CA LEU A 22 15.71 -12.24 -8.40
C LEU A 22 15.38 -10.85 -8.95
N SER A 23 14.41 -10.77 -9.89
CA SER A 23 13.97 -9.50 -10.42
C SER A 23 13.19 -8.71 -9.37
N PRO A 24 13.48 -7.41 -9.19
CA PRO A 24 12.73 -6.59 -8.26
C PRO A 24 11.31 -6.36 -8.80
N PRO A 25 10.29 -6.35 -7.92
CA PRO A 25 8.96 -5.91 -8.31
C PRO A 25 9.00 -4.46 -8.82
N LEU A 26 8.27 -4.19 -9.90
CA LEU A 26 8.15 -2.85 -10.49
C LEU A 26 6.75 -2.30 -10.27
N THR A 27 6.56 -0.98 -10.35
CA THR A 27 5.20 -0.47 -10.54
C THR A 27 4.70 -0.83 -11.94
N LEU A 28 3.38 -0.92 -12.14
CA LEU A 28 2.81 -1.19 -13.47
C LEU A 28 3.28 -0.16 -14.51
N ASP A 29 3.31 1.12 -14.12
CA ASP A 29 3.78 2.20 -14.99
C ASP A 29 5.24 2.03 -15.38
N ASP A 30 6.11 1.67 -14.42
CA ASP A 30 7.54 1.46 -14.69
C ASP A 30 7.76 0.22 -15.55
N HIS A 31 6.99 -0.85 -15.35
CA HIS A 31 7.03 -2.03 -16.21
C HIS A 31 6.70 -1.66 -17.65
N VAL A 32 5.58 -0.95 -17.89
CA VAL A 32 5.16 -0.54 -19.23
C VAL A 32 6.20 0.38 -19.88
N LYS A 33 6.78 1.32 -19.13
CA LYS A 33 7.85 2.21 -19.63
C LYS A 33 9.11 1.44 -20.03
N LEU A 34 9.52 0.44 -19.23
CA LEU A 34 10.75 -0.31 -19.47
C LEU A 34 10.61 -1.41 -20.53
N ARG A 35 9.44 -2.04 -20.62
CA ARG A 35 9.19 -3.20 -21.49
C ARG A 35 8.38 -2.87 -22.75
N GLY A 36 7.76 -1.69 -22.80
CA GLY A 36 6.96 -1.23 -23.93
C GLY A 36 5.61 -1.93 -24.09
N ALA A 37 5.22 -2.77 -23.13
CA ALA A 37 3.98 -3.54 -23.17
C ALA A 37 3.41 -3.75 -21.75
N THR A 38 2.12 -4.07 -21.67
CA THR A 38 1.49 -4.54 -20.43
C THR A 38 2.06 -5.92 -20.03
N PRO A 39 2.11 -6.25 -18.73
CA PRO A 39 2.65 -7.52 -18.27
C PRO A 39 1.89 -8.72 -18.84
N ASP A 40 2.62 -9.68 -19.42
CA ASP A 40 2.07 -10.96 -19.85
C ASP A 40 1.61 -11.79 -18.64
N PRO A 41 0.32 -12.18 -18.54
CA PRO A 41 -0.20 -12.93 -17.41
C PRO A 41 0.40 -14.33 -17.24
N GLU A 42 1.05 -14.92 -18.26
CA GLU A 42 1.75 -16.21 -18.13
C GLU A 42 3.08 -16.11 -17.37
N ARG A 43 3.70 -14.92 -17.39
CA ARG A 43 4.98 -14.68 -16.73
C ARG A 43 4.85 -13.79 -15.50
N TYR A 44 3.96 -12.82 -15.53
CA TYR A 44 3.87 -11.78 -14.51
C TYR A 44 2.54 -11.82 -13.77
N ARG A 45 2.58 -11.41 -12.50
CA ARG A 45 1.37 -11.11 -11.73
C ARG A 45 1.34 -9.64 -11.33
N VAL A 46 0.20 -8.99 -11.57
CA VAL A 46 -0.06 -7.65 -11.02
C VAL A 46 -0.78 -7.80 -9.69
N VAL A 47 -0.23 -7.20 -8.64
CA VAL A 47 -0.82 -7.16 -7.29
C VAL A 47 -1.01 -5.70 -6.86
N GLU A 48 -2.11 -5.42 -6.18
CA GLU A 48 -2.36 -4.10 -5.61
C GLU A 48 -1.86 -4.08 -4.15
N VAL A 49 -0.89 -3.22 -3.88
CA VAL A 49 -0.36 -3.00 -2.52
C VAL A 49 -0.99 -1.73 -1.96
N GLU A 50 -1.65 -1.85 -0.83
CA GLU A 50 -2.25 -0.73 -0.11
C GLU A 50 -1.31 -0.22 0.98
N VAL A 51 -0.92 1.05 0.88
CA VAL A 51 -0.07 1.74 1.85
C VAL A 51 -0.75 3.01 2.35
N LEU A 52 -0.36 3.46 3.53
CA LEU A 52 -0.74 4.76 4.08
C LEU A 52 0.44 5.38 4.83
N VAL A 53 0.36 6.68 5.10
CA VAL A 53 1.29 7.36 6.01
C VAL A 53 0.65 7.38 7.40
N CYS A 54 1.33 6.81 8.39
CA CYS A 54 0.90 6.84 9.77
C CYS A 54 0.96 8.29 10.28
N PRO A 55 -0.16 8.85 10.76
CA PRO A 55 -0.20 10.25 11.18
C PRO A 55 0.44 10.49 12.55
N GLU A 56 0.96 9.46 13.21
CA GLU A 56 1.73 9.61 14.46
C GLU A 56 3.21 9.81 14.20
N ASP A 57 3.84 8.88 13.48
CA ASP A 57 5.29 8.80 13.34
C ASP A 57 5.76 9.17 11.93
N GLY A 58 4.84 9.42 10.99
CA GLY A 58 5.13 9.74 9.60
C GLY A 58 5.61 8.55 8.76
N GLY A 59 5.60 7.32 9.31
CA GLY A 59 6.03 6.12 8.62
C GLY A 59 5.07 5.69 7.50
N VAL A 60 5.62 5.19 6.40
CA VAL A 60 4.83 4.51 5.37
C VAL A 60 4.65 3.05 5.80
N VAL A 61 3.40 2.62 5.95
CA VAL A 61 3.06 1.26 6.41
C VAL A 61 2.05 0.61 5.48
N LEU A 62 2.06 -0.72 5.44
CA LEU A 62 0.98 -1.45 4.78
C LEU A 62 -0.32 -1.27 5.57
N VAL A 63 -1.45 -1.22 4.88
CA VAL A 63 -2.76 -1.17 5.55
C VAL A 63 -2.97 -2.41 6.44
N SER A 64 -2.45 -3.57 6.03
CA SER A 64 -2.48 -4.82 6.80
C SER A 64 -1.65 -4.76 8.08
N GLU A 65 -0.59 -3.96 8.13
CA GLU A 65 0.20 -3.69 9.34
C GLU A 65 -0.49 -2.65 10.22
N CYS A 66 -1.01 -1.58 9.61
CA CYS A 66 -1.74 -0.52 10.32
C CYS A 66 -2.96 -1.08 11.08
N ALA A 67 -3.65 -2.08 10.52
CA ALA A 67 -4.77 -2.76 11.17
C ALA A 67 -4.42 -3.45 12.49
N LYS A 68 -3.13 -3.73 12.75
CA LYS A 68 -2.64 -4.33 14.00
C LYS A 68 -2.25 -3.28 15.05
N CYS A 69 -2.28 -2.00 14.69
CA CYS A 69 -1.94 -0.91 15.61
C CYS A 69 -3.01 -0.81 16.73
N PRO A 70 -2.62 -0.64 18.01
CA PRO A 70 -3.58 -0.45 19.11
C PRO A 70 -4.49 0.77 18.94
N ARG A 71 -4.08 1.75 18.13
CA ARG A 71 -4.86 2.96 17.83
C ARG A 71 -5.85 2.76 16.68
N PHE A 72 -5.78 1.63 15.97
CA PHE A 72 -6.68 1.36 14.86
C PHE A 72 -8.12 1.28 15.33
N ILE A 73 -9.02 2.01 14.65
CA ILE A 73 -10.45 1.96 14.92
C ILE A 73 -11.14 1.14 13.83
N ARG A 74 -10.96 1.54 12.58
CA ARG A 74 -11.56 0.87 11.41
C ARG A 74 -10.94 1.34 10.11
N ARG A 75 -11.13 0.53 9.07
CA ARG A 75 -11.06 0.96 7.67
C ARG A 75 -12.45 1.42 7.23
N TYR A 76 -12.52 2.54 6.52
CA TYR A 76 -13.74 3.00 5.88
C TYR A 76 -13.40 3.54 4.49
N ARG A 77 -13.88 2.85 3.45
CA ARG A 77 -13.54 3.14 2.04
C ARG A 77 -12.02 3.12 1.82
N ASP A 78 -11.48 4.24 1.36
CA ASP A 78 -10.08 4.55 1.05
C ASP A 78 -9.36 5.24 2.23
N GLU A 79 -9.89 5.13 3.44
CA GLU A 79 -9.27 5.70 4.64
C GLU A 79 -9.13 4.67 5.77
N VAL A 80 -8.11 4.89 6.60
CA VAL A 80 -8.01 4.28 7.93
C VAL A 80 -8.24 5.35 8.99
N HIS A 81 -9.07 5.00 9.97
CA HIS A 81 -9.36 5.85 11.12
C HIS A 81 -8.59 5.30 12.34
N CYS A 82 -7.87 6.18 13.02
CA CYS A 82 -7.14 5.83 14.24
C CYS A 82 -7.26 6.90 15.33
N VAL A 83 -7.03 6.51 16.57
CA VAL A 83 -6.99 7.43 17.71
C VAL A 83 -5.71 8.26 17.62
N GLY A 84 -5.85 9.59 17.67
CA GLY A 84 -4.73 10.51 17.79
C GLY A 84 -4.19 10.53 19.23
N SER A 85 -2.88 10.71 19.38
CA SER A 85 -2.30 11.10 20.68
C SER A 85 -2.84 12.47 21.09
N PRO A 86 -3.05 12.74 22.38
CA PRO A 86 -3.32 14.10 22.85
C PRO A 86 -2.21 15.05 22.37
N PRO A 87 -2.54 16.34 22.10
CA PRO A 87 -1.55 17.34 21.77
C PRO A 87 -0.53 17.56 22.90
#